data_AF-A0A4S8MSD4-F1
#
_entry.id   AF-A0A4S8MSD4-F1
#
_cell.length_a   1.000
_cell.length_b   1.000
_cell.length_c   1.000
_cell.angle_alpha   90.00
_cell.angle_beta   90.00
_cell.angle_gamma   90.00
#
_symmetry.space_group_name_H-M   'P 1'
#
loop_
_entity.id
_entity.type
_entity.pdbx_description
1 polymer ?
#
loop_
_entity_poly.entity_id
_entity_poly.type
_entity_poly.pdbx_seq_one_letter_code
_entity_poly.pdbx_strand_id
1 'polypeptide(L)'
;MPTSTAGHLVQHGNLLPKVRVVRQRDYHELILQQQINSELNNKVSEMVSLAEESKHEIETLQDQVSILENLRDRLSTEVVELEDSVTELQNAENPQLDHLAKANTNLSRELYRKNIEIQTLRDLVRNFTALKVTEKDSTISQENPNAEKGEDLVHAKKTSQNVSMANGGGSVSDKSSEKETLENNPFEREASVLRDIQPDMIPTCPTPFPLDALHDKQAQKWFHEAYKYVNVDLGTDYAALLIAWIDFERLNGWKQTRGGLPTRKRPQEITKWINSGRYPPRYKTPTMDETFVLDFSKEMYGWWQLLRSTRMTALNNDKTAGSWASLDKCGVNGWYSIITGLKWWGNGIPLLNGEGRKACAELWLETVKDTLSTLQALHTYRMSDQTEK
;
A
#
# COMPACT_ATOMS: atom_id res chain seq x y z
N MET A 1 81.31 -28.73 -17.14
CA MET A 1 82.07 -27.94 -18.13
C MET A 1 82.64 -26.71 -17.43
N PRO A 2 83.90 -26.74 -16.96
CA PRO A 2 84.55 -25.58 -16.35
C PRO A 2 85.45 -24.89 -17.38
N THR A 3 85.14 -23.65 -17.76
CA THR A 3 86.07 -22.82 -18.53
C THR A 3 86.88 -21.97 -17.57
N SER A 4 88.05 -22.53 -17.25
CA SER A 4 89.24 -21.84 -16.79
C SER A 4 89.65 -20.79 -17.83
N THR A 5 89.58 -19.51 -17.48
CA THR A 5 90.22 -18.44 -18.25
C THR A 5 91.29 -17.79 -17.40
N ALA A 6 92.51 -17.96 -17.87
CA ALA A 6 93.75 -17.53 -17.27
C ALA A 6 93.94 -16.00 -17.34
N GLY A 7 94.59 -15.47 -16.30
CA GLY A 7 95.79 -14.65 -16.44
C GLY A 7 95.72 -13.37 -17.28
N HIS A 8 95.48 -12.25 -16.60
CA HIS A 8 96.16 -11.00 -16.95
C HIS A 8 96.53 -10.23 -15.69
N LEU A 9 97.78 -10.41 -15.25
CA LEU A 9 98.39 -9.65 -14.17
C LEU A 9 98.82 -8.30 -14.75
N VAL A 10 97.92 -7.32 -14.74
CA VAL A 10 98.22 -5.94 -15.11
C VAL A 10 98.92 -5.28 -13.92
N GLN A 11 100.17 -4.89 -14.12
CA GLN A 11 100.91 -4.00 -13.21
C GLN A 11 100.18 -2.66 -13.14
N HIS A 12 99.39 -2.46 -12.08
CA HIS A 12 98.88 -1.15 -11.72
C HIS A 12 100.03 -0.30 -11.18
N GLY A 13 100.54 0.60 -12.01
CA GLY A 13 101.39 1.69 -11.56
C GLY A 13 100.66 2.51 -10.50
N ASN A 14 101.34 2.74 -9.37
CA ASN A 14 100.94 3.66 -8.31
C ASN A 14 100.87 5.09 -8.85
N LEU A 15 99.79 5.41 -9.56
CA LEU A 15 99.36 6.78 -9.78
C LEU A 15 98.71 7.24 -8.47
N LEU A 16 99.47 8.01 -7.70
CA LEU A 16 98.95 8.74 -6.55
C LEU A 16 97.65 9.44 -6.95
N PRO A 17 96.54 9.22 -6.20
CA PRO A 17 95.26 9.77 -6.57
C PRO A 17 95.38 11.30 -6.60
N LYS A 18 95.10 11.88 -7.77
CA LYS A 18 94.94 13.34 -7.92
C LYS A 18 93.81 13.77 -6.98
N VAL A 19 94.18 14.32 -5.83
CA VAL A 19 93.26 14.91 -4.85
C VAL A 19 92.62 16.13 -5.50
N ARG A 20 91.44 15.97 -6.11
CA ARG A 20 90.59 17.10 -6.47
C ARG A 20 89.96 17.61 -5.18
N VAL A 21 90.36 18.81 -4.76
CA VAL A 21 89.72 19.53 -3.66
C VAL A 21 88.29 19.85 -4.10
N VAL A 22 87.31 19.23 -3.45
CA VAL A 22 85.88 19.51 -3.62
C VAL A 22 85.65 20.98 -3.29
N ARG A 23 84.96 21.72 -4.16
CA ARG A 23 84.76 23.14 -3.96
C ARG A 23 83.75 23.34 -2.83
N GLN A 24 83.94 24.34 -1.99
CA GLN A 24 83.07 24.64 -0.85
C GLN A 24 81.59 24.83 -1.23
N ARG A 25 81.30 25.21 -2.48
CA ARG A 25 79.94 25.30 -3.03
C ARG A 25 79.23 23.93 -3.10
N ASP A 26 79.97 22.87 -3.37
CA ASP A 26 79.44 21.50 -3.52
C ASP A 26 79.01 20.92 -2.15
N TYR A 27 79.57 21.44 -1.05
CA TYR A 27 79.23 21.00 0.31
C TYR A 27 77.84 21.48 0.76
N HIS A 28 77.44 22.70 0.40
CA HIS A 28 76.10 23.21 0.77
C HIS A 28 74.99 22.48 0.02
N GLU A 29 75.22 22.18 -1.26
CA GLU A 29 74.29 21.39 -2.07
C GLU A 29 74.12 19.97 -1.50
N LEU A 30 75.22 19.34 -1.04
CA LEU A 30 75.17 18.03 -0.40
C LEU A 30 74.32 18.05 0.90
N ILE A 31 74.47 19.07 1.75
CA ILE A 31 73.65 19.21 2.97
C ILE A 31 72.17 19.35 2.61
N LEU A 32 71.84 20.18 1.61
CA LEU A 32 70.46 20.36 1.17
C LEU A 32 69.87 19.05 0.64
N GLN A 33 70.63 18.31 -0.17
CA GLN A 33 70.21 17.00 -0.65
C GLN A 33 70.02 16.00 0.49
N GLN A 34 70.90 15.99 1.49
CA GLN A 34 70.77 15.13 2.66
C GLN A 34 69.52 15.46 3.48
N GLN A 35 69.19 16.75 3.63
CA GLN A 35 67.96 17.19 4.29
C GLN A 35 66.72 16.76 3.50
N ILE A 36 66.68 16.98 2.18
CA ILE A 36 65.56 16.55 1.32
C ILE A 36 65.38 15.03 1.41
N ASN A 37 66.48 14.26 1.35
CA ASN A 37 66.43 12.81 1.50
C ASN A 37 65.90 12.38 2.87
N SER A 38 66.25 13.10 3.95
CA SER A 38 65.71 12.82 5.28
C SER A 38 64.21 13.10 5.37
N GLU A 39 63.72 14.19 4.77
CA GLU A 39 62.29 14.52 4.74
C GLU A 39 61.51 13.51 3.90
N LEU A 40 62.05 13.11 2.75
CA LEU A 40 61.47 12.07 1.90
C LEU A 40 61.41 10.73 2.64
N ASN A 41 62.48 10.33 3.34
CA ASN A 41 62.49 9.09 4.13
C ASN A 41 61.44 9.10 5.24
N ASN A 42 61.23 10.26 5.89
CA ASN A 42 60.17 10.40 6.91
C ASN A 42 58.78 10.26 6.29
N LYS A 43 58.51 10.91 5.14
CA LYS A 43 57.23 10.78 4.42
C LYS A 43 56.99 9.36 3.92
N VAL A 44 58.03 8.68 3.43
CA VAL A 44 57.94 7.26 3.05
C VAL A 44 57.59 6.40 4.25
N SER A 45 58.21 6.65 5.41
CA SER A 45 57.91 5.91 6.64
C SER A 45 56.47 6.12 7.11
N GLU A 46 55.96 7.34 7.04
CA GLU A 46 54.57 7.67 7.36
C GLU A 46 53.58 6.98 6.40
N MET A 47 53.84 7.01 5.10
CA MET A 47 53.01 6.33 4.11
C MET A 47 53.01 4.81 4.29
N VAL A 48 54.15 4.21 4.68
CA VAL A 48 54.22 2.78 4.98
C VAL A 48 53.39 2.43 6.20
N SER A 49 53.47 3.23 7.29
CA SER A 49 52.65 3.02 8.48
C SER A 49 51.15 3.10 8.18
N LEU A 50 50.73 4.09 7.38
CA LEU A 50 49.33 4.24 6.98
C LEU A 50 48.85 3.08 6.09
N ALA A 51 49.72 2.57 5.22
CA ALA A 51 49.42 1.41 4.39
C ALA A 51 49.27 0.12 5.21
N GLU A 52 50.06 -0.06 6.26
CA GLU A 52 49.93 -1.19 7.21
C GLU A 52 48.63 -1.11 8.02
N GLU A 53 48.25 0.09 8.49
CA GLU A 53 46.97 0.32 9.18
C GLU A 53 45.77 0.01 8.27
N SER A 54 45.79 0.55 7.05
CA SER A 54 44.74 0.30 6.06
C SER A 54 44.64 -1.19 5.70
N LYS A 55 45.78 -1.90 5.62
CA LYS A 55 45.81 -3.34 5.38
C LYS A 55 45.12 -4.10 6.51
N HIS A 56 45.37 -3.75 7.77
CA HIS A 56 44.74 -4.39 8.92
C HIS A 56 43.22 -4.12 8.98
N GLU A 57 42.78 -2.93 8.61
CA GLU A 57 41.35 -2.60 8.50
C GLU A 57 40.67 -3.45 7.40
N ILE A 58 41.32 -3.61 6.25
CA ILE A 58 40.82 -4.48 5.17
C ILE A 58 40.69 -5.93 5.64
N GLU A 59 41.69 -6.47 6.34
CA GLU A 59 41.63 -7.84 6.90
C GLU A 59 40.46 -7.98 7.89
N THR A 60 40.26 -6.99 8.77
CA THR A 60 39.14 -6.98 9.73
C THR A 60 37.78 -6.94 9.02
N LEU A 61 37.64 -6.12 7.97
CA LEU A 61 36.41 -6.05 7.18
C LEU A 61 36.15 -7.34 6.40
N GLN A 62 37.19 -8.02 5.90
CA GLN A 62 37.06 -9.32 5.25
C GLN A 62 36.53 -10.39 6.21
N ASP A 63 37.02 -10.42 7.45
CA ASP A 63 36.51 -11.32 8.48
C ASP A 63 35.03 -11.05 8.79
N GLN A 64 34.64 -9.78 8.89
CA GLN A 64 33.24 -9.40 9.11
C GLN A 64 32.33 -9.82 7.95
N VAL A 65 32.78 -9.65 6.71
CA VAL A 65 32.03 -10.12 5.52
C VAL A 65 31.84 -11.63 5.57
N SER A 66 32.88 -12.40 5.93
CA SER A 66 32.77 -13.86 6.05
C SER A 66 31.76 -14.28 7.13
N ILE A 67 31.71 -13.58 8.27
CA ILE A 67 30.69 -13.83 9.31
C ILE A 67 29.28 -13.57 8.79
N LEU A 68 29.08 -12.46 8.06
CA LEU A 68 27.77 -12.10 7.50
C LEU A 68 27.31 -13.08 6.41
N GLU A 69 28.22 -13.58 5.58
CA GLU A 69 27.91 -14.61 4.59
C GLU A 69 27.43 -15.91 5.24
N ASN A 70 28.12 -16.38 6.29
CA ASN A 70 27.68 -17.55 7.05
C ASN A 70 26.30 -17.35 7.70
N LEU A 71 26.03 -16.15 8.23
CA LEU A 71 24.72 -15.82 8.82
C LEU A 71 23.63 -15.84 7.74
N ARG A 72 23.89 -15.24 6.57
CA ARG A 72 22.98 -15.23 5.43
C ARG A 72 22.63 -16.66 5.01
N ASP A 73 23.61 -17.54 4.90
CA ASP A 73 23.40 -18.92 4.46
C ASP A 73 22.59 -19.73 5.50
N ARG A 74 22.81 -19.47 6.80
CA ARG A 74 21.99 -20.05 7.87
C ARG A 74 20.53 -19.58 7.79
N LEU A 75 20.30 -18.28 7.67
CA LEU A 75 18.96 -17.72 7.55
C LEU A 75 18.27 -18.21 6.27
N SER A 76 19.00 -18.35 5.17
CA SER A 76 18.46 -18.91 3.92
C SER A 76 17.99 -20.36 4.09
N THR A 77 18.69 -21.15 4.91
CA THR A 77 18.28 -22.52 5.23
C THR A 77 17.02 -22.54 6.08
N GLU A 78 16.95 -21.69 7.12
CA GLU A 78 15.77 -21.56 7.98
C GLU A 78 14.53 -21.11 7.20
N VAL A 79 14.68 -20.23 6.21
CA VAL A 79 13.58 -19.80 5.34
C VAL A 79 13.02 -20.98 4.54
N VAL A 80 13.87 -21.81 3.94
CA VAL A 80 13.42 -23.00 3.17
C VAL A 80 12.70 -24.00 4.09
N GLU A 81 13.22 -24.27 5.29
CA GLU A 81 12.56 -25.16 6.26
C GLU A 81 11.18 -24.65 6.70
N LEU A 82 11.04 -23.32 6.87
CA LEU A 82 9.75 -22.69 7.18
C LEU A 82 8.79 -22.72 5.99
N GLU A 83 9.27 -22.51 4.77
CA GLU A 83 8.45 -22.64 3.54
C GLU A 83 7.90 -24.06 3.37
N ASP A 84 8.74 -25.07 3.61
CA ASP A 84 8.32 -26.48 3.60
C ASP A 84 7.27 -26.74 4.68
N SER A 85 7.49 -26.25 5.91
CA SER A 85 6.54 -26.38 7.02
C SER A 85 5.19 -25.71 6.73
N VAL A 86 5.19 -24.52 6.13
CA VAL A 86 3.97 -23.82 5.71
C VAL A 86 3.24 -24.63 4.63
N THR A 87 3.96 -25.18 3.67
CA THR A 87 3.39 -26.00 2.61
C THR A 87 2.75 -27.28 3.17
N GLU A 88 3.39 -27.94 4.14
CA GLU A 88 2.84 -29.09 4.85
C GLU A 88 1.54 -28.74 5.59
N LEU A 89 1.53 -27.62 6.32
CA LEU A 89 0.33 -27.16 7.04
C LEU A 89 -0.82 -26.80 6.09
N GLN A 90 -0.53 -26.13 4.98
CA GLN A 90 -1.53 -25.83 3.95
C GLN A 90 -2.12 -27.11 3.34
N ASN A 91 -1.28 -28.09 3.03
CA ASN A 91 -1.72 -29.39 2.52
C ASN A 91 -2.56 -30.17 3.53
N ALA A 92 -2.33 -29.99 4.84
CA ALA A 92 -3.12 -30.59 5.90
C ALA A 92 -4.48 -29.88 6.12
N GLU A 93 -4.53 -28.55 5.97
CA GLU A 93 -5.73 -27.74 6.22
C GLU A 93 -6.71 -27.73 5.03
N ASN A 94 -6.21 -27.69 3.79
CA ASN A 94 -7.03 -27.62 2.58
C ASN A 94 -8.13 -28.71 2.49
N PRO A 95 -7.87 -29.99 2.82
CA PRO A 95 -8.91 -31.02 2.80
C PRO A 95 -10.05 -30.77 3.81
N GLN A 96 -9.76 -30.16 4.96
CA GLN A 96 -10.77 -29.85 5.97
C GLN A 96 -11.65 -28.69 5.50
N LEU A 97 -11.05 -27.64 4.92
CA LEU A 97 -11.79 -26.53 4.31
C LEU A 97 -12.69 -27.02 3.17
N ASP A 98 -12.19 -27.88 2.29
CA ASP A 98 -12.98 -28.50 1.22
C ASP A 98 -14.15 -29.32 1.76
N HIS A 99 -13.93 -30.08 2.83
CA HIS A 99 -14.99 -30.84 3.48
C HIS A 99 -16.06 -29.92 4.07
N LEU A 100 -15.67 -28.87 4.78
CA LEU A 100 -16.59 -27.87 5.35
C LEU A 100 -17.34 -27.10 4.27
N ALA A 101 -16.69 -26.73 3.17
CA ALA A 101 -17.32 -26.07 2.03
C ALA A 101 -18.40 -26.96 1.38
N LYS A 102 -18.09 -28.26 1.19
CA LYS A 102 -19.06 -29.27 0.72
C LYS A 102 -20.24 -29.43 1.68
N ALA A 103 -19.97 -29.53 2.99
CA ALA A 103 -21.01 -29.63 4.01
C ALA A 103 -21.92 -28.39 4.04
N ASN A 104 -21.36 -27.19 3.98
CA ASN A 104 -22.13 -25.94 3.96
C ASN A 104 -23.00 -25.81 2.70
N THR A 105 -22.48 -26.25 1.56
CA THR A 105 -23.24 -26.31 0.30
C THR A 105 -24.41 -27.28 0.42
N ASN A 106 -24.19 -28.46 1.01
CA ASN A 106 -25.26 -29.44 1.27
C ASN A 106 -26.35 -28.87 2.18
N LEU A 107 -25.96 -28.24 3.29
CA LEU A 107 -26.89 -27.62 4.25
C LEU A 107 -27.70 -26.49 3.60
N SER A 108 -27.06 -25.67 2.77
CA SER A 108 -27.73 -24.60 2.02
C SER A 108 -28.78 -25.15 1.05
N ARG A 109 -28.49 -26.25 0.35
CA ARG A 109 -29.48 -26.92 -0.51
C ARG A 109 -30.65 -27.49 0.30
N GLU A 110 -30.37 -28.06 1.47
CA GLU A 110 -31.41 -28.59 2.36
C GLU A 110 -32.33 -27.47 2.87
N LEU A 111 -31.76 -26.36 3.34
CA LEU A 111 -32.53 -25.17 3.76
C LEU A 111 -33.40 -24.63 2.63
N TYR A 112 -32.88 -24.55 1.41
CA TYR A 112 -33.66 -24.13 0.24
C TYR A 112 -34.85 -25.06 -0.02
N ARG A 113 -34.63 -26.39 0.06
CA ARG A 113 -35.70 -27.38 -0.08
C ARG A 113 -36.76 -27.22 1.01
N LYS A 114 -36.36 -27.02 2.26
CA LYS A 114 -37.29 -26.78 3.38
C LYS A 114 -38.05 -25.46 3.24
N ASN A 115 -37.42 -24.43 2.70
CA ASN A 115 -38.10 -23.17 2.44
C ASN A 115 -39.20 -23.30 1.36
N ILE A 116 -38.95 -24.09 0.30
CA ILE A 116 -39.99 -24.42 -0.69
C ILE A 116 -41.14 -25.17 -0.02
N GLU A 117 -40.86 -26.17 0.83
CA GLU A 117 -41.88 -26.94 1.58
C GLU A 117 -42.72 -26.03 2.50
N ILE A 118 -42.09 -25.10 3.22
CA ILE A 118 -42.80 -24.12 4.03
C ILE A 118 -43.69 -23.21 3.17
N GLN A 119 -43.21 -22.80 1.99
CA GLN A 119 -43.97 -21.94 1.09
C GLN A 119 -45.20 -22.67 0.52
N THR A 120 -45.07 -23.92 0.11
CA THR A 120 -46.20 -24.73 -0.37
C THR A 120 -47.23 -24.94 0.75
N LEU A 121 -46.79 -25.19 1.99
CA LEU A 121 -47.68 -25.28 3.15
C LEU A 121 -48.41 -23.95 3.43
N ARG A 122 -47.74 -22.80 3.35
CA ARG A 122 -48.37 -21.47 3.50
C ARG A 122 -49.46 -21.24 2.45
N ASP A 123 -49.20 -21.62 1.20
CA ASP A 123 -50.15 -21.43 0.11
C ASP A 123 -51.37 -22.36 0.27
N LEU A 124 -51.18 -23.61 0.72
CA LEU A 124 -52.27 -24.51 1.09
C LEU A 124 -53.14 -23.92 2.22
N VAL A 125 -52.53 -23.43 3.30
CA VAL A 125 -53.28 -22.80 4.42
C VAL A 125 -54.07 -21.57 3.94
N ARG A 126 -53.47 -20.75 3.06
CA ARG A 126 -54.16 -19.60 2.47
C ARG A 126 -55.39 -20.05 1.67
N ASN A 127 -55.26 -21.10 0.86
CA ASN A 127 -56.37 -21.66 0.07
C ASN A 127 -57.48 -22.24 0.95
N PHE A 128 -57.14 -23.00 1.99
CA PHE A 128 -58.13 -23.53 2.96
C PHE A 128 -58.88 -22.41 3.69
N THR A 129 -58.17 -21.33 4.05
CA THR A 129 -58.79 -20.19 4.72
C THR A 129 -59.77 -19.47 3.78
N ALA A 130 -59.42 -19.32 2.50
CA ALA A 130 -60.30 -18.74 1.49
C ALA A 130 -61.59 -19.56 1.28
N LEU A 131 -61.48 -20.89 1.21
CA LEU A 131 -62.64 -21.79 1.08
C LEU A 131 -63.61 -21.67 2.28
N LYS A 132 -63.07 -21.52 3.49
CA LYS A 132 -63.90 -21.40 4.70
C LYS A 132 -64.66 -20.07 4.80
N VAL A 133 -64.15 -19.01 4.18
CA VAL A 133 -64.85 -17.71 4.09
C VAL A 133 -66.03 -17.81 3.13
N THR A 134 -65.85 -18.45 1.96
CA THR A 134 -66.93 -18.61 0.97
C THR A 134 -68.10 -19.47 1.46
N GLU A 135 -67.84 -20.44 2.33
CA GLU A 135 -68.88 -21.31 2.90
C GLU A 135 -69.77 -20.56 3.91
N LYS A 136 -69.24 -19.53 4.58
CA LYS A 136 -69.97 -18.73 5.56
C LYS A 136 -70.88 -17.67 4.91
N ASP A 137 -70.45 -17.09 3.80
CA ASP A 137 -71.25 -16.09 3.06
C ASP A 137 -72.41 -16.71 2.27
N SER A 138 -72.36 -18.01 1.98
CA SER A 138 -73.43 -18.74 1.29
C SER A 138 -74.68 -18.96 2.16
N THR A 139 -74.63 -18.66 3.47
CA THR A 139 -75.78 -18.88 4.40
C THR A 139 -76.49 -17.57 4.79
N ILE A 140 -76.04 -16.41 4.30
CA ILE A 140 -76.65 -15.10 4.63
C ILE A 140 -77.09 -14.41 3.34
N SER A 141 -78.16 -14.93 2.73
CA SER A 141 -78.90 -14.23 1.69
C SER A 141 -80.35 -14.70 1.68
N GLN A 142 -81.05 -14.40 2.77
CA GLN A 142 -82.49 -14.13 2.79
C GLN A 142 -82.73 -13.13 3.93
N GLU A 143 -82.66 -11.83 3.64
CA GLU A 143 -83.75 -10.88 3.91
C GLU A 143 -83.35 -9.40 3.66
N ASN A 144 -84.32 -8.73 3.03
CA ASN A 144 -84.62 -7.29 2.96
C ASN A 144 -83.82 -6.33 2.06
N PRO A 145 -84.50 -5.76 1.05
CA PRO A 145 -84.14 -4.48 0.45
C PRO A 145 -84.88 -3.36 1.19
N ASN A 146 -84.16 -2.41 1.77
CA ASN A 146 -84.72 -1.06 1.88
C ASN A 146 -83.64 0.03 1.87
N ALA A 147 -84.02 1.10 1.19
CA ALA A 147 -83.35 2.34 0.88
C ALA A 147 -82.40 2.92 1.96
N GLU A 148 -81.32 3.57 1.53
CA GLU A 148 -81.27 5.05 1.57
C GLU A 148 -80.11 5.65 0.78
N LYS A 149 -80.40 6.84 0.26
CA LYS A 149 -79.52 7.75 -0.49
C LYS A 149 -78.48 8.37 0.44
N GLY A 150 -77.29 8.66 -0.08
CA GLY A 150 -76.31 9.49 0.62
C GLY A 150 -75.12 9.82 -0.28
N GLU A 151 -74.89 11.12 -0.47
CA GLU A 151 -73.99 11.77 -1.42
C GLU A 151 -72.48 11.62 -1.15
N ASP A 152 -71.74 11.92 -2.23
CA ASP A 152 -70.50 12.70 -2.28
C ASP A 152 -69.12 12.13 -1.90
N LEU A 153 -68.24 12.27 -2.91
CA LEU A 153 -66.95 13.00 -2.88
C LEU A 153 -65.62 12.22 -3.07
N VAL A 154 -64.85 12.78 -4.01
CA VAL A 154 -63.38 12.84 -4.18
C VAL A 154 -62.62 11.70 -4.87
N HIS A 155 -62.21 12.05 -6.09
CA HIS A 155 -60.91 11.83 -6.77
C HIS A 155 -59.88 10.83 -6.20
N ALA A 156 -59.43 9.90 -7.06
CA ALA A 156 -58.00 9.75 -7.35
C ALA A 156 -57.78 9.07 -8.72
N LYS A 157 -57.22 9.86 -9.63
CA LYS A 157 -56.82 9.54 -11.00
C LYS A 157 -55.53 8.69 -10.95
N LYS A 158 -55.60 7.40 -11.34
CA LYS A 158 -54.40 6.58 -11.57
C LYS A 158 -54.13 6.46 -13.07
N THR A 159 -53.11 7.19 -13.50
CA THR A 159 -52.52 7.15 -14.84
C THR A 159 -51.76 5.85 -15.04
N SER A 160 -52.27 4.97 -15.90
CA SER A 160 -51.53 3.82 -16.42
C SER A 160 -50.73 4.25 -17.64
N GLN A 161 -49.40 4.24 -17.52
CA GLN A 161 -48.47 4.51 -18.60
C GLN A 161 -48.09 3.17 -19.27
N ASN A 162 -48.71 2.88 -20.41
CA ASN A 162 -48.26 1.86 -21.35
C ASN A 162 -47.08 2.42 -22.15
N VAL A 163 -45.89 1.84 -21.98
CA VAL A 163 -44.76 2.10 -22.89
C VAL A 163 -44.68 0.95 -23.89
N SER A 164 -45.01 1.31 -25.13
CA SER A 164 -44.83 0.54 -26.35
C SER A 164 -43.34 0.44 -26.68
N MET A 165 -42.83 -0.77 -26.91
CA MET A 165 -41.52 -0.96 -27.57
C MET A 165 -41.77 -1.34 -29.03
N ALA A 166 -41.50 -0.39 -29.92
CA ALA A 166 -41.38 -0.59 -31.35
C ALA A 166 -40.00 -1.17 -31.66
N ASN A 167 -39.96 -2.36 -32.24
CA ASN A 167 -38.75 -3.03 -32.69
C ASN A 167 -38.50 -2.61 -34.15
N GLY A 168 -37.55 -1.70 -34.36
CA GLY A 168 -37.12 -1.22 -35.67
C GLY A 168 -36.05 -2.13 -36.25
N GLY A 169 -36.40 -2.85 -37.32
CA GLY A 169 -35.46 -3.57 -38.17
C GLY A 169 -34.64 -2.59 -39.01
N GLY A 170 -33.31 -2.73 -38.91
CA GLY A 170 -32.33 -2.02 -39.73
C GLY A 170 -31.48 -3.03 -40.50
N SER A 171 -31.85 -3.23 -41.75
CA SER A 171 -31.10 -3.96 -42.78
C SER A 171 -29.84 -3.18 -43.16
N VAL A 172 -28.67 -3.83 -43.17
CA VAL A 172 -27.49 -3.31 -43.88
C VAL A 172 -26.85 -4.42 -44.69
N SER A 173 -26.72 -4.10 -45.97
CA SER A 173 -26.23 -4.86 -47.09
C SER A 173 -24.72 -5.15 -47.00
N ASP A 174 -24.40 -6.36 -47.45
CA ASP A 174 -23.16 -6.78 -48.11
C ASP A 174 -22.46 -5.69 -48.92
N LYS A 175 -21.12 -5.61 -48.79
CA LYS A 175 -20.18 -5.81 -49.91
C LYS A 175 -18.71 -5.99 -49.47
N SER A 176 -18.14 -7.02 -50.05
CA SER A 176 -16.75 -7.50 -50.10
C SER A 176 -15.62 -6.47 -50.22
N SER A 177 -14.49 -6.74 -49.58
CA SER A 177 -13.17 -6.73 -50.23
C SER A 177 -12.16 -7.53 -49.41
N GLU A 178 -11.71 -8.65 -49.97
CA GLU A 178 -10.52 -9.39 -49.53
C GLU A 178 -9.27 -8.51 -49.62
N LYS A 179 -8.44 -8.51 -48.56
CA LYS A 179 -6.99 -8.56 -48.71
C LYS A 179 -6.33 -9.00 -47.40
N GLU A 180 -5.76 -10.19 -47.44
CA GLU A 180 -4.81 -10.72 -46.46
C GLU A 180 -3.80 -9.67 -46.00
N THR A 181 -3.79 -9.40 -44.70
CA THR A 181 -2.59 -9.10 -43.92
C THR A 181 -2.85 -9.63 -42.50
N LEU A 182 -2.42 -10.87 -42.25
CA LEU A 182 -2.16 -11.35 -40.91
C LEU A 182 -1.08 -10.45 -40.30
N GLU A 183 -1.31 -9.97 -39.07
CA GLU A 183 -0.54 -8.95 -38.33
C GLU A 183 -1.04 -7.52 -38.49
N ASN A 184 -2.04 -7.15 -37.70
CA ASN A 184 -2.26 -5.83 -37.09
C ASN A 184 -3.71 -5.79 -36.60
N ASN A 185 -4.02 -6.57 -35.58
CA ASN A 185 -5.27 -6.39 -34.86
C ASN A 185 -5.05 -5.24 -33.86
N PRO A 186 -5.60 -4.02 -34.09
CA PRO A 186 -5.43 -2.91 -33.16
C PRO A 186 -6.01 -3.21 -31.76
N PHE A 187 -6.94 -4.17 -31.67
CA PHE A 187 -7.47 -4.68 -30.41
C PHE A 187 -6.46 -5.56 -29.63
N GLU A 188 -5.51 -6.22 -30.28
CA GLU A 188 -4.47 -7.00 -29.58
C GLU A 188 -3.34 -6.12 -29.03
N ARG A 189 -3.07 -4.95 -29.63
CA ARG A 189 -2.09 -3.99 -29.08
C ARG A 189 -2.58 -3.35 -27.78
N GLU A 190 -3.87 -3.00 -27.67
CA GLU A 190 -4.44 -2.53 -26.40
C GLU A 190 -4.54 -3.65 -25.36
N ALA A 191 -4.84 -4.89 -25.78
CA ALA A 191 -4.86 -6.04 -24.88
C ALA A 191 -3.46 -6.52 -24.42
N SER A 192 -2.39 -6.23 -25.18
CA SER A 192 -1.01 -6.53 -24.77
C SER A 192 -0.47 -5.52 -23.75
N VAL A 193 -0.81 -4.23 -23.88
CA VAL A 193 -0.38 -3.20 -22.90
C VAL A 193 -1.06 -3.42 -21.54
N LEU A 194 -2.23 -4.06 -21.50
CA LEU A 194 -2.93 -4.41 -20.26
C LEU A 194 -2.47 -5.74 -19.63
N ARG A 195 -1.71 -6.59 -20.35
CA ARG A 195 -1.18 -7.86 -19.80
C ARG A 195 0.17 -7.73 -19.09
N ASP A 196 0.91 -6.65 -19.35
CA ASP A 196 2.19 -6.36 -18.67
C ASP A 196 2.02 -5.68 -17.29
N ILE A 197 0.78 -5.40 -16.87
CA ILE A 197 0.47 -4.99 -15.49
C ILE A 197 -0.09 -6.23 -14.80
N GLN A 198 0.78 -6.92 -14.06
CA GLN A 198 0.59 -8.20 -13.36
C GLN A 198 -0.88 -8.65 -13.13
N PRO A 199 -1.33 -9.73 -13.81
CA PRO A 199 -2.63 -10.35 -13.58
C PRO A 199 -2.77 -11.08 -12.23
N ASP A 200 -1.70 -11.18 -11.44
CA ASP A 200 -1.68 -11.89 -10.15
C ASP A 200 -2.03 -10.99 -8.96
N MET A 201 -2.80 -9.92 -9.18
CA MET A 201 -3.48 -9.24 -8.07
C MET A 201 -4.56 -10.16 -7.54
N ILE A 202 -4.17 -11.14 -6.72
CA ILE A 202 -5.07 -11.91 -5.85
C ILE A 202 -5.97 -10.87 -5.20
N PRO A 203 -7.30 -10.93 -5.41
CA PRO A 203 -8.23 -9.97 -4.85
C PRO A 203 -7.95 -9.86 -3.36
N THR A 204 -7.40 -8.72 -2.93
CA THR A 204 -7.05 -8.54 -1.54
C THR A 204 -8.34 -8.40 -0.78
N CYS A 205 -8.64 -9.41 0.03
CA CYS A 205 -9.86 -9.42 0.83
C CYS A 205 -9.89 -8.13 1.68
N PRO A 206 -11.02 -7.39 1.71
CA PRO A 206 -11.17 -6.24 2.58
C PRO A 206 -10.74 -6.59 3.99
N THR A 207 -10.08 -5.65 4.68
CA THR A 207 -9.64 -5.87 6.05
C THR A 207 -10.84 -6.26 6.93
N PRO A 208 -10.66 -7.17 7.91
CA PRO A 208 -11.73 -7.55 8.82
C PRO A 208 -12.01 -6.44 9.83
N PHE A 209 -13.30 -6.19 10.13
CA PHE A 209 -13.68 -5.18 11.10
C PHE A 209 -13.13 -5.53 12.50
N PRO A 210 -12.49 -4.60 13.23
CA PRO A 210 -11.96 -4.87 14.56
C PRO A 210 -13.08 -5.11 15.58
N LEU A 211 -13.17 -6.34 16.11
CA LEU A 211 -14.24 -6.73 17.05
C LEU A 211 -14.21 -5.93 18.36
N ASP A 212 -13.04 -5.49 18.80
CA ASP A 212 -12.89 -4.68 20.00
C ASP A 212 -13.52 -3.29 19.85
N ALA A 213 -13.55 -2.74 18.63
CA ALA A 213 -14.26 -1.49 18.33
C ALA A 213 -15.80 -1.62 18.47
N LEU A 214 -16.36 -2.83 18.41
CA LEU A 214 -17.80 -3.05 18.62
C LEU A 214 -18.22 -2.80 20.06
N HIS A 215 -17.32 -2.96 21.02
CA HIS A 215 -17.63 -2.82 22.45
C HIS A 215 -17.24 -1.44 23.01
N ASP A 216 -16.42 -0.67 22.29
CA ASP A 216 -15.98 0.66 22.71
C ASP A 216 -17.03 1.75 22.38
N LYS A 217 -17.46 2.48 23.42
CA LYS A 217 -18.49 3.53 23.30
C LYS A 217 -18.06 4.72 22.45
N GLN A 218 -16.76 5.01 22.32
CA GLN A 218 -16.26 6.08 21.45
C GLN A 218 -16.15 5.59 20.02
N ALA A 219 -15.65 4.38 19.79
CA ALA A 219 -15.58 3.77 18.47
C ALA A 219 -16.96 3.67 17.82
N GLN A 220 -17.98 3.22 18.55
CA GLN A 220 -19.36 3.11 18.05
C GLN A 220 -19.93 4.42 17.50
N LYS A 221 -19.43 5.60 17.94
CA LYS A 221 -19.95 6.90 17.48
C LYS A 221 -19.48 7.29 16.08
N TRP A 222 -18.32 6.81 15.64
CA TRP A 222 -17.68 7.34 14.45
C TRP A 222 -16.88 6.31 13.65
N PHE A 223 -16.25 5.36 14.34
CA PHE A 223 -15.30 4.44 13.72
C PHE A 223 -15.99 3.47 12.75
N HIS A 224 -17.19 2.97 13.09
CA HIS A 224 -17.92 2.06 12.21
C HIS A 224 -18.16 2.65 10.81
N GLU A 225 -18.70 3.87 10.77
CA GLU A 225 -18.94 4.58 9.51
C GLU A 225 -17.63 4.99 8.82
N ALA A 226 -16.61 5.39 9.59
CA ALA A 226 -15.29 5.72 9.04
C ALA A 226 -14.65 4.53 8.35
N TYR A 227 -14.59 3.40 9.05
CA TYR A 227 -14.02 2.14 8.58
C TYR A 227 -14.74 1.64 7.34
N LYS A 228 -16.07 1.55 7.40
CA LYS A 228 -16.90 1.16 6.24
C LYS A 228 -16.63 2.04 5.03
N TYR A 229 -16.37 3.33 5.25
CA TYR A 229 -16.06 4.26 4.19
C TYR A 229 -14.67 4.02 3.57
N VAL A 230 -13.63 3.70 4.34
CA VAL A 230 -12.25 3.55 3.81
C VAL A 230 -11.83 2.11 3.50
N ASN A 231 -12.57 1.11 3.96
CA ASN A 231 -12.31 -0.31 3.71
C ASN A 231 -12.69 -0.69 2.28
N VAL A 232 -11.83 -0.33 1.33
CA VAL A 232 -11.91 -0.68 -0.08
C VAL A 232 -10.68 -1.48 -0.49
N ASP A 233 -10.83 -2.31 -1.52
CA ASP A 233 -9.71 -3.06 -2.09
C ASP A 233 -8.91 -2.16 -3.04
N LEU A 234 -7.71 -1.77 -2.59
CA LEU A 234 -6.74 -0.98 -3.35
C LEU A 234 -5.35 -1.65 -3.33
N GLY A 235 -5.29 -2.95 -3.02
CA GLY A 235 -4.04 -3.70 -2.92
C GLY A 235 -3.49 -3.83 -1.49
N THR A 236 -2.48 -4.69 -1.37
CA THR A 236 -1.88 -5.13 -0.09
C THR A 236 -1.29 -4.00 0.74
N ASP A 237 -0.56 -3.06 0.12
CA ASP A 237 0.06 -1.93 0.81
C ASP A 237 -0.99 -1.00 1.45
N TYR A 238 -2.12 -0.76 0.76
CA TYR A 238 -3.22 0.04 1.33
C TYR A 238 -3.95 -0.71 2.44
N ALA A 239 -4.16 -2.02 2.30
CA ALA A 239 -4.72 -2.85 3.37
C ALA A 239 -3.81 -2.85 4.62
N ALA A 240 -2.49 -2.92 4.46
CA ALA A 240 -1.53 -2.81 5.55
C ALA A 240 -1.60 -1.43 6.23
N LEU A 241 -1.76 -0.34 5.45
CA LEU A 241 -2.00 1.01 5.99
C LEU A 241 -3.30 1.08 6.81
N LEU A 242 -4.38 0.45 6.37
CA LEU A 242 -5.63 0.39 7.14
C LEU A 242 -5.45 -0.35 8.46
N ILE A 243 -4.74 -1.48 8.47
CA ILE A 243 -4.43 -2.23 9.69
C ILE A 243 -3.62 -1.37 10.66
N ALA A 244 -2.55 -0.72 10.20
CA ALA A 244 -1.74 0.16 11.02
C ALA A 244 -2.57 1.34 11.61
N TRP A 245 -3.54 1.85 10.86
CA TRP A 245 -4.48 2.87 11.36
C TRP A 245 -5.44 2.33 12.40
N ILE A 246 -6.00 1.14 12.22
CA ILE A 246 -6.84 0.46 13.23
C ILE A 246 -6.06 0.31 14.54
N ASP A 247 -4.82 -0.17 14.47
CA ASP A 247 -3.97 -0.37 15.65
C ASP A 247 -3.63 0.95 16.34
N PHE A 248 -3.35 2.01 15.55
CA PHE A 248 -3.14 3.35 16.08
C PHE A 248 -4.38 3.91 16.80
N GLU A 249 -5.58 3.74 16.23
CA GLU A 249 -6.82 4.19 16.88
C GLU A 249 -7.13 3.37 18.14
N ARG A 250 -6.88 2.05 18.10
CA ARG A 250 -6.99 1.14 19.26
C ARG A 250 -6.08 1.58 20.40
N LEU A 251 -4.81 1.89 20.10
CA LEU A 251 -3.84 2.36 21.09
C LEU A 251 -4.28 3.66 21.78
N ASN A 252 -5.01 4.52 21.06
CA ASN A 252 -5.56 5.77 21.59
C ASN A 252 -6.97 5.60 22.21
N GLY A 253 -7.46 4.36 22.32
CA GLY A 253 -8.78 4.04 22.87
C GLY A 253 -9.92 4.68 22.09
N TRP A 254 -9.78 4.82 20.77
CA TRP A 254 -10.79 5.35 19.85
C TRP A 254 -11.25 6.78 20.17
N LYS A 255 -10.48 7.49 21.02
CA LYS A 255 -10.77 8.86 21.44
C LYS A 255 -10.52 9.81 20.29
N GLN A 256 -11.14 10.97 20.36
CA GLN A 256 -10.84 12.07 19.44
C GLN A 256 -9.87 13.03 20.13
N THR A 257 -8.73 13.32 19.51
CA THR A 257 -7.84 14.37 20.01
C THR A 257 -8.50 15.74 19.88
N ARG A 258 -8.17 16.65 20.80
CA ARG A 258 -8.45 18.07 20.61
C ARG A 258 -7.56 18.60 19.47
N GLY A 259 -8.20 19.13 18.43
CA GLY A 259 -7.51 19.55 17.21
C GLY A 259 -7.38 18.43 16.18
N GLY A 260 -7.13 18.82 14.94
CA GLY A 260 -6.88 17.90 13.83
C GLY A 260 -5.48 18.07 13.28
N LEU A 261 -5.23 17.40 12.17
CA LEU A 261 -4.03 17.63 11.36
C LEU A 261 -3.95 19.10 10.91
N PRO A 262 -2.75 19.64 10.61
CA PRO A 262 -2.58 20.93 9.96
C PRO A 262 -3.46 21.09 8.70
N THR A 263 -4.10 22.26 8.57
CA THR A 263 -4.98 22.59 7.44
C THR A 263 -4.24 23.24 6.27
N ARG A 264 -3.02 23.74 6.50
CA ARG A 264 -2.19 24.36 5.46
C ARG A 264 -1.94 23.35 4.34
N LYS A 265 -2.17 23.79 3.09
CA LYS A 265 -2.07 22.98 1.86
C LYS A 265 -2.94 21.71 1.81
N ARG A 266 -3.91 21.55 2.71
CA ARG A 266 -4.87 20.43 2.61
C ARG A 266 -5.68 20.57 1.31
N PRO A 267 -5.87 19.49 0.54
CA PRO A 267 -6.75 19.52 -0.64
C PRO A 267 -8.12 20.10 -0.31
N GLN A 268 -8.65 20.93 -1.21
CA GLN A 268 -9.90 21.64 -0.93
C GLN A 268 -11.07 20.66 -0.75
N GLU A 269 -11.06 19.54 -1.45
CA GLU A 269 -12.10 18.50 -1.41
C GLU A 269 -12.15 17.82 -0.05
N ILE A 270 -11.00 17.54 0.56
CA ILE A 270 -10.95 17.01 1.92
C ILE A 270 -11.53 18.04 2.89
N THR A 271 -11.19 19.33 2.73
CA THR A 271 -11.75 20.41 3.56
C THR A 271 -13.27 20.50 3.42
N LYS A 272 -13.78 20.49 2.19
CA LYS A 272 -15.22 20.50 1.87
C LYS A 272 -15.93 19.28 2.46
N TRP A 273 -15.37 18.09 2.32
CA TRP A 273 -15.90 16.84 2.87
C TRP A 273 -15.97 16.85 4.40
N ILE A 274 -14.91 17.32 5.07
CA ILE A 274 -14.89 17.50 6.52
C ILE A 274 -16.01 18.44 6.98
N ASN A 275 -16.17 19.58 6.29
CA ASN A 275 -17.12 20.63 6.66
C ASN A 275 -18.57 20.30 6.30
N SER A 276 -18.80 19.52 5.25
CA SER A 276 -20.15 19.15 4.79
C SER A 276 -20.74 17.97 5.57
N GLY A 277 -19.92 17.30 6.39
CA GLY A 277 -20.28 16.06 7.04
C GLY A 277 -19.77 14.86 6.25
N ARG A 278 -19.11 13.94 6.97
CA ARG A 278 -18.34 12.83 6.37
C ARG A 278 -19.18 11.62 5.98
N TYR A 279 -20.40 11.54 6.52
CA TYR A 279 -21.26 10.36 6.46
C TYR A 279 -22.61 10.67 5.81
N PRO A 280 -23.31 9.66 5.25
CA PRO A 280 -24.68 9.81 4.77
C PRO A 280 -25.61 10.41 5.84
N PRO A 281 -26.61 11.21 5.43
CA PRO A 281 -26.95 11.61 4.06
C PRO A 281 -26.19 12.84 3.55
N ARG A 282 -25.28 13.42 4.35
CA ARG A 282 -24.72 14.76 4.09
C ARG A 282 -23.48 14.76 3.21
N TYR A 283 -22.78 13.64 3.15
CA TYR A 283 -21.55 13.54 2.35
C TYR A 283 -21.84 13.53 0.84
N LYS A 284 -20.98 14.21 0.09
CA LYS A 284 -20.86 14.07 -1.35
C LYS A 284 -19.42 13.69 -1.64
N THR A 285 -19.21 12.48 -2.16
CA THR A 285 -17.91 12.10 -2.72
C THR A 285 -17.59 13.08 -3.86
N PRO A 286 -16.34 13.55 -4.02
CA PRO A 286 -15.97 14.36 -5.17
C PRO A 286 -16.30 13.61 -6.47
N THR A 287 -16.77 14.34 -7.48
CA THR A 287 -16.89 13.81 -8.84
C THR A 287 -15.48 13.50 -9.33
N MET A 288 -15.19 12.23 -9.57
CA MET A 288 -13.87 11.80 -10.05
C MET A 288 -13.88 11.77 -11.57
N ASP A 289 -13.13 12.69 -12.18
CA ASP A 289 -12.76 12.68 -13.60
C ASP A 289 -11.23 12.73 -13.73
N GLU A 290 -10.71 12.59 -14.94
CA GLU A 290 -9.26 12.59 -15.20
C GLU A 290 -8.56 13.84 -14.65
N THR A 291 -9.17 15.01 -14.86
CA THR A 291 -8.63 16.29 -14.37
C THR A 291 -8.55 16.35 -12.86
N PHE A 292 -9.61 15.90 -12.17
CA PHE A 292 -9.65 15.80 -10.72
C PHE A 292 -8.51 14.95 -10.19
N VAL A 293 -8.28 13.76 -10.75
CA VAL A 293 -7.26 12.83 -10.24
C VAL A 293 -5.84 13.41 -10.38
N LEU A 294 -5.55 14.07 -11.50
CA LEU A 294 -4.24 14.69 -11.75
C LEU A 294 -3.97 15.89 -10.83
N ASP A 295 -4.97 16.72 -10.57
CA ASP A 295 -4.80 17.90 -9.69
C ASP A 295 -4.82 17.48 -8.22
N PHE A 296 -5.76 16.62 -7.84
CA PHE A 296 -5.90 16.12 -6.48
C PHE A 296 -4.68 15.32 -6.01
N SER A 297 -4.09 14.49 -6.88
CA SER A 297 -2.87 13.74 -6.56
C SER A 297 -1.70 14.66 -6.19
N LYS A 298 -1.48 15.75 -6.94
CA LYS A 298 -0.46 16.75 -6.67
C LYS A 298 -0.72 17.48 -5.34
N GLU A 299 -1.97 17.90 -5.10
CA GLU A 299 -2.34 18.57 -3.86
C GLU A 299 -2.20 17.63 -2.65
N MET A 300 -2.66 16.38 -2.78
CA MET A 300 -2.60 15.38 -1.73
C MET A 300 -1.15 15.04 -1.38
N TYR A 301 -0.31 14.81 -2.39
CA TYR A 301 1.13 14.59 -2.20
C TYR A 301 1.79 15.81 -1.55
N GLY A 302 1.50 17.02 -2.03
CA GLY A 302 2.03 18.26 -1.46
C GLY A 302 1.62 18.49 0.00
N TRP A 303 0.40 18.11 0.38
CA TRP A 303 -0.07 18.14 1.76
C TRP A 303 0.66 17.11 2.62
N TRP A 304 0.79 15.88 2.13
CA TRP A 304 1.51 14.81 2.82
C TRP A 304 2.98 15.19 3.09
N GLN A 305 3.67 15.74 2.09
CA GLN A 305 5.04 16.24 2.25
C GLN A 305 5.16 17.35 3.31
N LEU A 306 4.15 18.22 3.42
CA LEU A 306 4.11 19.25 4.48
C LEU A 306 3.94 18.63 5.88
N LEU A 307 3.04 17.65 6.00
CA LEU A 307 2.83 16.92 7.25
C LEU A 307 4.11 16.20 7.71
N ARG A 308 4.80 15.54 6.77
CA ARG A 308 6.06 14.84 7.03
C ARG A 308 7.22 15.78 7.35
N SER A 309 7.39 16.88 6.61
CA SER A 309 8.49 17.83 6.83
C SER A 309 8.41 18.54 8.19
N THR A 310 7.20 18.70 8.73
CA THR A 310 7.00 19.21 10.10
C THR A 310 7.66 18.31 11.16
N ARG A 311 7.93 17.03 10.85
CA ARG A 311 8.74 16.12 11.68
C ARG A 311 10.24 16.45 11.59
N MET A 312 10.74 16.68 10.38
CA MET A 312 12.18 16.84 10.13
C MET A 312 12.75 18.15 10.67
N THR A 313 11.98 19.23 10.65
CA THR A 313 12.44 20.53 11.20
C THR A 313 12.68 20.50 12.71
N ALA A 314 12.05 19.56 13.43
CA ALA A 314 12.24 19.40 14.86
C ALA A 314 13.47 18.55 15.23
N LEU A 315 14.10 17.85 14.28
CA LEU A 315 15.31 17.04 14.52
C LEU A 315 16.62 17.84 14.52
N ASN A 316 16.66 19.01 13.87
CA ASN A 316 17.92 19.72 13.63
C ASN A 316 18.29 20.74 14.71
N ASN A 317 17.40 21.05 15.67
CA ASN A 317 17.61 22.17 16.59
C ASN A 317 17.69 21.82 18.08
N ASP A 318 17.39 20.60 18.50
CA ASP A 318 17.63 20.18 19.89
C ASP A 318 17.55 18.64 20.00
N LYS A 319 18.27 18.03 20.94
CA LYS A 319 18.31 16.56 21.16
C LYS A 319 16.97 15.97 21.60
N THR A 320 15.92 16.79 21.74
CA THR A 320 14.56 16.31 21.92
C THR A 320 14.02 15.84 20.58
N ALA A 321 13.97 14.52 20.40
CA ALA A 321 13.34 13.84 19.27
C ALA A 321 12.15 14.64 18.73
N GLY A 322 12.19 14.94 17.43
CA GLY A 322 11.22 15.83 16.79
C GLY A 322 9.79 15.49 17.19
N SER A 323 9.07 16.47 17.72
CA SER A 323 7.77 16.23 18.36
C SER A 323 6.78 15.62 17.36
N TRP A 324 6.41 14.36 17.60
CA TRP A 324 5.32 13.68 16.90
C TRP A 324 3.96 14.38 17.08
N ALA A 325 3.85 15.39 17.94
CA ALA A 325 2.60 16.04 18.31
C ALA A 325 1.78 16.60 17.14
N SER A 326 2.39 16.90 16.00
CA SER A 326 1.66 17.37 14.80
C SER A 326 0.92 16.24 14.09
N LEU A 327 1.48 15.02 14.10
CA LEU A 327 0.95 13.81 13.48
C LEU A 327 0.23 12.88 14.46
N ASP A 328 0.48 13.03 15.76
CA ASP A 328 -0.19 12.32 16.85
C ASP A 328 -1.60 12.89 17.06
N LYS A 329 -2.45 12.64 16.06
CA LYS A 329 -3.86 13.05 15.98
C LYS A 329 -4.68 11.81 15.66
N CYS A 330 -5.45 11.32 16.64
CA CYS A 330 -6.37 10.20 16.46
C CYS A 330 -7.81 10.69 16.27
N GLY A 331 -8.67 9.80 15.81
CA GLY A 331 -10.07 10.07 15.56
C GLY A 331 -10.38 10.70 14.20
N VAL A 332 -11.61 11.19 14.07
CA VAL A 332 -12.21 11.64 12.80
C VAL A 332 -11.46 12.80 12.11
N ASN A 333 -10.71 13.60 12.87
CA ASN A 333 -9.91 14.73 12.35
C ASN A 333 -8.40 14.40 12.22
N GLY A 334 -8.02 13.16 12.50
CA GLY A 334 -6.65 12.66 12.43
C GLY A 334 -6.34 11.93 11.12
N TRP A 335 -5.63 10.81 11.23
CA TRP A 335 -5.20 9.95 10.13
C TRP A 335 -6.32 9.51 9.18
N TYR A 336 -7.56 9.39 9.68
CA TYR A 336 -8.73 9.11 8.85
C TYR A 336 -8.87 10.06 7.64
N SER A 337 -8.49 11.33 7.79
CA SER A 337 -8.55 12.31 6.69
C SER A 337 -7.48 12.06 5.62
N ILE A 338 -6.29 11.58 6.02
CA ILE A 338 -5.20 11.23 5.09
C ILE A 338 -5.60 9.98 4.30
N ILE A 339 -6.07 8.95 5.00
CA ILE A 339 -6.51 7.67 4.41
C ILE A 339 -7.66 7.90 3.44
N THR A 340 -8.61 8.76 3.79
CA THR A 340 -9.70 9.16 2.88
C THR A 340 -9.17 9.82 1.60
N GLY A 341 -8.17 10.69 1.72
CA GLY A 341 -7.52 11.29 0.55
C GLY A 341 -6.83 10.24 -0.32
N LEU A 342 -6.05 9.33 0.29
CA LEU A 342 -5.38 8.25 -0.43
C LEU A 342 -6.36 7.29 -1.10
N LYS A 343 -7.51 7.01 -0.46
CA LYS A 343 -8.60 6.24 -1.04
C LYS A 343 -9.13 6.90 -2.31
N TRP A 344 -9.42 8.21 -2.27
CA TRP A 344 -9.95 8.92 -3.43
C TRP A 344 -8.95 8.95 -4.58
N TRP A 345 -7.68 9.18 -4.27
CA TRP A 345 -6.61 9.12 -5.25
C TRP A 345 -6.52 7.71 -5.87
N GLY A 346 -6.46 6.66 -5.05
CA GLY A 346 -6.39 5.27 -5.50
C GLY A 346 -7.55 4.87 -6.41
N ASN A 347 -8.78 5.19 -6.01
CA ASN A 347 -9.99 4.93 -6.80
C ASN A 347 -10.03 5.70 -8.13
N GLY A 348 -9.31 6.81 -8.23
CA GLY A 348 -9.25 7.65 -9.43
C GLY A 348 -8.25 7.17 -10.48
N ILE A 349 -7.23 6.40 -10.10
CA ILE A 349 -6.17 5.94 -11.02
C ILE A 349 -6.73 5.20 -12.25
N PRO A 350 -7.73 4.30 -12.15
CA PRO A 350 -8.29 3.63 -13.32
C PRO A 350 -8.94 4.55 -14.35
N LEU A 351 -9.26 5.80 -13.99
CA LEU A 351 -9.84 6.82 -14.89
C LEU A 351 -8.77 7.48 -15.77
N LEU A 352 -7.49 7.30 -15.47
CA LEU A 352 -6.37 7.84 -16.24
C LEU A 352 -5.97 6.89 -17.37
N ASN A 353 -5.39 7.43 -18.43
CA ASN A 353 -4.90 6.67 -19.58
C ASN A 353 -3.37 6.76 -19.74
N GLY A 354 -2.79 5.74 -20.38
CA GLY A 354 -1.39 5.73 -20.82
C GLY A 354 -0.36 5.97 -19.70
N GLU A 355 0.64 6.80 -20.00
CA GLU A 355 1.75 7.13 -19.11
C GLU A 355 1.30 7.84 -17.83
N GLY A 356 0.27 8.69 -17.91
CA GLY A 356 -0.28 9.40 -16.77
C GLY A 356 -0.84 8.45 -15.70
N ARG A 357 -1.48 7.35 -16.11
CA ARG A 357 -1.96 6.30 -15.19
C ARG A 357 -0.80 5.65 -14.43
N LYS A 358 0.26 5.26 -15.14
CA LYS A 358 1.42 4.57 -14.55
C LYS A 358 2.15 5.47 -13.55
N ALA A 359 2.51 6.68 -13.95
CA ALA A 359 3.21 7.62 -13.08
C ALA A 359 2.38 8.00 -11.83
N CYS A 360 1.06 8.17 -12.01
CA CYS A 360 0.16 8.47 -10.90
C CYS A 360 0.03 7.28 -9.94
N ALA A 361 0.01 6.04 -10.46
CA ALA A 361 -0.04 4.82 -9.65
C ALA A 361 1.25 4.59 -8.86
N GLU A 362 2.42 4.78 -9.47
CA GLU A 362 3.72 4.68 -8.81
C GLU A 362 3.84 5.70 -7.67
N LEU A 363 3.48 6.96 -7.92
CA LEU A 363 3.51 8.02 -6.91
C LEU A 363 2.50 7.77 -5.79
N TRP A 364 1.31 7.29 -6.12
CA TRP A 364 0.31 6.91 -5.12
C TRP A 364 0.85 5.79 -4.21
N LEU A 365 1.43 4.74 -4.80
CA LEU A 365 1.97 3.60 -4.05
C LEU A 365 3.14 4.01 -3.16
N GLU A 366 4.06 4.84 -3.66
CA GLU A 366 5.14 5.43 -2.86
C GLU A 366 4.57 6.20 -1.66
N THR A 367 3.54 7.01 -1.90
CA THR A 367 2.88 7.81 -0.85
C THR A 367 2.21 6.91 0.20
N VAL A 368 1.54 5.82 -0.22
CA VAL A 368 0.93 4.84 0.70
C VAL A 368 2.01 4.19 1.58
N LYS A 369 3.13 3.76 1.01
CA LYS A 369 4.24 3.13 1.75
C LYS A 369 4.91 4.08 2.73
N ASP A 370 5.14 5.33 2.34
CA ASP A 370 5.69 6.37 3.22
C ASP A 370 4.71 6.72 4.36
N THR A 371 3.40 6.76 4.06
CA THR A 371 2.33 6.95 5.06
C THR A 371 2.28 5.81 6.07
N LEU A 372 2.34 4.55 5.59
CA LEU A 372 2.38 3.35 6.42
C LEU A 372 3.60 3.36 7.34
N SER A 373 4.79 3.57 6.79
CA SER A 373 6.04 3.61 7.55
C SER A 373 6.01 4.71 8.63
N THR A 374 5.46 5.87 8.31
CA THR A 374 5.31 6.98 9.26
C THR A 374 4.35 6.64 10.39
N LEU A 375 3.22 5.99 10.08
CA LEU A 375 2.23 5.59 11.07
C LEU A 375 2.76 4.48 11.99
N GLN A 376 3.49 3.50 11.47
CA GLN A 376 4.15 2.45 12.26
C GLN A 376 5.23 3.02 13.19
N ALA A 377 6.02 3.98 12.71
CA ALA A 377 7.00 4.68 13.53
C ALA A 377 6.33 5.48 14.66
N LEU A 378 5.21 6.16 14.37
CA LEU A 378 4.40 6.85 15.37
C LEU A 378 3.81 5.88 16.41
N HIS A 379 3.29 4.74 15.96
CA HIS A 379 2.78 3.70 16.85
C HIS A 379 3.86 3.19 17.81
N THR A 380 5.05 2.88 17.29
CA THR A 380 6.21 2.44 18.09
C THR A 380 6.61 3.49 19.12
N TYR A 381 6.69 4.76 18.72
CA TYR A 381 6.97 5.87 19.63
C TYR A 381 5.96 5.96 20.79
N ARG A 382 4.66 5.77 20.51
CA ARG A 382 3.61 5.83 21.53
C ARG A 382 3.65 4.64 22.49
N MET A 383 4.04 3.46 22.01
CA MET A 383 4.23 2.29 22.87
C MET A 383 5.37 2.52 23.87
N SER A 384 6.48 3.12 23.44
CA SER A 384 7.59 3.48 24.34
C SER A 384 7.18 4.51 25.41
N ASP A 385 6.42 5.55 25.05
CA ASP A 385 5.93 6.58 26.00
C ASP A 385 4.92 6.04 27.03
N GLN A 386 4.30 4.88 26.77
CA GLN A 386 3.44 4.22 27.76
C GLN A 386 4.23 3.36 28.76
N THR A 387 5.40 2.84 28.37
CA THR A 387 6.23 2.00 29.24
C THR A 387 7.07 2.78 30.26
N GLU A 388 7.29 4.07 30.02
CA GLU A 388 8.07 4.94 30.93
C GLU A 388 7.23 5.55 32.06
N LYS A 389 5.91 5.37 32.05
CA LYS A 389 4.97 5.87 33.07
C LYS A 389 4.53 4.75 33.99
#